data_AF-A0AAN5CP51-F1
#
_entry.id   AF-A0AAN5CP51-F1
#
_cell.length_a   1.000
_cell.length_b   1.000
_cell.length_c   1.000
_cell.angle_alpha   90.00
_cell.angle_beta   90.00
_cell.angle_gamma   90.00
#
_symmetry.space_group_name_H-M   'P 1'
#
loop_
_entity.id
_entity.type
_entity.pdbx_description
1 polymer ?
#
loop_
_entity_poly.entity_id
_entity_poly.type
_entity_poly.pdbx_seq_one_letter_code
_entity_poly.pdbx_strand_id
1 'polypeptide(L)'
;GDSVNGKRSRRGLLTDLVYLEDSPDYCRQDRSLGTVGTVGRQCRKDSSGPEGCETLCCGRGYNEETVLTKSKCRCKFEWCCQVVCETCLDSTTVHTCK
;
A
#
# COMPACT_ATOMS: atom_id res chain seq x y z
N GLY A 1 -17.69 -30.47 -24.62
CA GLY A 1 -18.79 -29.51 -24.76
C GLY A 1 -18.24 -28.20 -24.29
N ASP A 2 -17.57 -27.50 -25.21
CA ASP A 2 -16.56 -26.50 -24.88
C ASP A 2 -17.00 -25.15 -25.43
N SER A 3 -17.46 -24.27 -24.54
CA SER A 3 -17.83 -22.90 -24.88
C SER A 3 -16.58 -22.02 -24.89
N VAL A 4 -15.95 -21.87 -26.06
CA VAL A 4 -14.97 -20.81 -26.34
C VAL A 4 -15.71 -19.48 -26.46
N ASN A 5 -15.76 -18.71 -25.37
CA ASN A 5 -16.37 -17.37 -25.40
C ASN A 5 -15.38 -16.34 -25.95
N GLY A 6 -15.47 -16.05 -27.25
CA GLY A 6 -14.66 -15.06 -27.94
C GLY A 6 -14.88 -13.64 -27.41
N LYS A 7 -13.95 -13.15 -26.59
CA LYS A 7 -13.83 -11.71 -26.30
C LYS A 7 -13.13 -11.02 -27.46
N ARG A 8 -13.88 -10.26 -28.26
CA ARG A 8 -13.35 -9.32 -29.25
C ARG A 8 -12.33 -8.39 -28.57
N SER A 9 -11.06 -8.52 -28.93
CA SER A 9 -10.03 -7.54 -28.60
C SER A 9 -10.41 -6.20 -29.22
N ARG A 10 -10.84 -5.24 -28.38
CA ARG A 10 -10.99 -3.84 -28.81
C ARG A 10 -9.56 -3.35 -29.11
N ARG A 11 -9.30 -2.84 -30.32
CA ARG A 11 -8.04 -2.12 -30.57
C ARG A 11 -7.98 -0.97 -29.56
N GLY A 12 -6.95 -0.97 -28.72
CA GLY A 12 -6.73 0.10 -27.75
C GLY A 12 -6.68 1.45 -28.47
N LEU A 13 -7.24 2.46 -27.82
CA LEU A 13 -7.11 3.84 -28.26
C LEU A 13 -5.65 4.30 -28.04
N LEU A 14 -5.23 5.35 -28.74
CA LEU A 14 -3.89 5.94 -28.54
C LEU A 14 -3.68 6.44 -27.09
N THR A 15 -4.75 6.62 -26.33
CA THR A 15 -4.75 7.05 -24.93
C THR A 15 -4.66 5.90 -23.93
N ASP A 16 -4.79 4.65 -24.39
CA ASP A 16 -4.86 3.50 -23.49
C ASP A 16 -3.46 3.00 -23.14
N LEU A 17 -3.27 2.60 -21.88
CA LEU A 17 -2.10 1.85 -21.48
C LEU A 17 -2.23 0.41 -21.97
N VAL A 18 -1.30 -0.04 -22.80
CA VAL A 18 -1.23 -1.41 -23.30
C VAL A 18 -0.03 -2.13 -22.67
N TYR A 19 -0.23 -3.40 -22.31
CA TYR A 19 0.80 -4.27 -21.75
C TYR A 19 0.84 -5.57 -22.55
N LEU A 20 2.02 -6.18 -22.63
CA LEU A 20 2.26 -7.39 -23.42
C LEU A 20 2.29 -8.65 -22.55
N GLU A 21 2.71 -8.51 -21.30
CA GLU A 21 2.92 -9.62 -20.37
C GLU A 21 2.09 -9.39 -19.11
N ASP A 22 1.63 -10.49 -18.51
CA ASP A 22 0.91 -10.43 -17.25
C ASP A 22 1.82 -9.97 -16.11
N SER A 23 1.23 -9.32 -15.12
CA SER A 23 1.97 -8.88 -13.93
C SER A 23 2.41 -10.09 -13.09
N PRO A 24 3.64 -10.07 -12.57
CA PRO A 24 4.13 -11.14 -11.70
C PRO A 24 3.45 -11.13 -10.32
N ASP A 25 3.66 -12.19 -9.55
CA ASP A 25 3.30 -12.20 -8.13
C ASP A 25 4.25 -11.30 -7.33
N TYR A 26 3.72 -10.20 -6.79
CA TYR A 26 4.46 -9.25 -5.98
C TYR A 26 4.50 -9.59 -4.48
N CYS A 27 3.80 -10.65 -4.06
CA CYS A 27 3.73 -11.04 -2.66
C CYS A 27 5.08 -11.53 -2.12
N ARG A 28 5.83 -12.26 -2.94
CA ARG A 28 7.12 -12.85 -2.59
C ARG A 28 8.27 -12.18 -3.35
N GLN A 29 9.45 -12.24 -2.75
CA GLN A 29 10.66 -11.76 -3.41
C GLN A 29 11.03 -12.70 -4.57
N ASP A 30 11.19 -12.13 -5.75
CA ASP A 30 11.77 -12.78 -6.91
C ASP A 30 12.88 -11.90 -7.49
N ARG A 31 14.12 -12.33 -7.29
CA ARG A 31 15.30 -11.58 -7.76
C ARG A 31 15.44 -11.60 -9.28
N SER A 32 14.89 -12.61 -9.96
CA SER A 32 14.96 -12.70 -11.42
C SER A 32 14.06 -11.68 -12.09
N LEU A 33 12.92 -11.38 -11.47
CA LEU A 33 11.95 -10.36 -11.90
C LEU A 33 12.15 -9.01 -11.20
N GLY A 34 13.12 -8.91 -10.29
CA GLY A 34 13.42 -7.70 -9.54
C GLY A 34 12.38 -7.32 -8.48
N THR A 35 11.47 -8.24 -8.11
CA THR A 35 10.46 -7.99 -7.07
C THR A 35 11.05 -8.21 -5.68
N VAL A 36 10.71 -7.32 -4.74
CA VAL A 36 11.21 -7.38 -3.35
C VAL A 36 10.30 -8.15 -2.39
N GLY A 37 9.05 -8.43 -2.80
CA GLY A 37 8.02 -9.01 -1.94
C GLY A 37 7.36 -7.98 -1.00
N THR A 38 6.39 -8.44 -0.20
CA THR A 38 5.65 -7.56 0.74
C THR A 38 6.01 -7.74 2.22
N VAL A 39 6.92 -8.65 2.54
CA VAL A 39 7.43 -8.86 3.91
C VAL A 39 8.02 -7.55 4.45
N GLY A 40 7.69 -7.20 5.70
CA GLY A 40 8.20 -5.99 6.34
C GLY A 40 7.50 -4.68 5.92
N ARG A 41 6.52 -4.73 5.01
CA ARG A 41 5.73 -3.55 4.66
C ARG A 41 4.69 -3.25 5.73
N GLN A 42 4.50 -1.97 6.05
CA GLN A 42 3.39 -1.54 6.91
C GLN A 42 2.06 -1.64 6.17
N CYS A 43 1.03 -2.13 6.85
CA CYS A 43 -0.32 -2.31 6.32
C CYS A 43 -1.38 -1.65 7.22
N ARG A 44 -2.59 -1.44 6.68
CA ARG A 44 -3.74 -0.92 7.43
C ARG A 44 -4.68 -2.06 7.80
N LYS A 45 -4.89 -2.29 9.10
CA LYS A 45 -5.70 -3.41 9.62
C LYS A 45 -7.16 -3.35 9.17
N ASP A 46 -7.77 -2.16 9.25
CA ASP A 46 -9.20 -1.98 8.97
C ASP A 46 -9.51 -1.55 7.53
N SER A 47 -8.53 -1.66 6.61
CA SER A 47 -8.77 -1.37 5.20
C SER A 47 -8.99 -2.63 4.39
N SER A 48 -9.99 -2.59 3.50
CA SER A 48 -10.23 -3.61 2.47
C SER A 48 -9.51 -3.29 1.15
N GLY A 49 -8.78 -2.18 1.07
CA GLY A 49 -8.04 -1.77 -0.12
C GLY A 49 -6.71 -2.51 -0.31
N PRO A 50 -5.92 -2.14 -1.34
CA PRO A 50 -4.60 -2.71 -1.60
C PRO A 50 -3.59 -2.49 -0.45
N GLU A 51 -3.80 -1.47 0.37
CA GLU A 51 -3.02 -1.18 1.58
C GLU A 51 -3.50 -1.96 2.82
N GLY A 52 -4.63 -2.65 2.70
CA GLY A 52 -5.21 -3.51 3.71
C GLY A 52 -4.29 -4.67 4.07
N CYS A 53 -4.22 -5.04 5.35
CA CYS A 53 -3.33 -6.13 5.78
C CYS A 53 -3.67 -7.49 5.16
N GLU A 54 -4.95 -7.76 4.86
CA GLU A 54 -5.37 -9.00 4.19
C GLU A 54 -4.79 -9.10 2.77
N THR A 55 -4.94 -8.03 1.99
CA THR A 55 -4.45 -7.93 0.61
C THR A 55 -2.93 -7.79 0.56
N LEU A 56 -2.36 -6.81 1.28
CA LEU A 56 -0.95 -6.46 1.18
C LEU A 56 -0.03 -7.56 1.71
N CYS A 57 -0.45 -8.25 2.78
CA CYS A 57 0.32 -9.34 3.35
C CYS A 57 0.00 -10.70 2.70
N CYS A 58 -0.89 -10.71 1.70
CA CYS A 58 -1.26 -11.89 0.90
C CYS A 58 -1.65 -13.09 1.79
N GLY A 59 -2.44 -12.85 2.84
CA GLY A 59 -2.87 -13.87 3.79
C GLY A 59 -1.80 -14.43 4.74
N ARG A 60 -0.55 -13.95 4.70
CA ARG A 60 0.52 -14.41 5.63
C ARG A 60 0.39 -13.88 7.06
N GLY A 61 -0.53 -12.93 7.27
CA GLY A 61 -0.70 -12.21 8.53
C GLY A 61 0.34 -11.10 8.72
N TYR A 62 0.27 -10.45 9.87
CA TYR A 62 1.09 -9.28 10.22
C TYR A 62 1.47 -9.31 11.71
N ASN A 63 2.55 -8.60 12.05
CA ASN A 63 2.92 -8.26 13.41
C ASN A 63 2.22 -6.96 13.82
N GLU A 64 1.98 -6.79 15.11
CA GLU A 64 1.35 -5.61 15.70
C GLU A 64 2.26 -5.07 16.81
N GLU A 65 2.62 -3.79 16.74
CA GLU A 65 3.47 -3.13 17.72
C GLU A 65 2.91 -1.75 18.06
N THR A 66 2.77 -1.45 19.34
CA THR A 66 2.37 -0.12 19.80
C THR A 66 3.61 0.73 20.05
N VAL A 67 3.77 1.81 19.28
CA VAL A 67 4.92 2.70 19.32
C VAL A 67 4.51 4.12 19.73
N LEU A 68 5.41 4.81 20.43
CA LEU A 68 5.21 6.22 20.77
C LEU A 68 5.64 7.10 19.59
N THR A 69 4.67 7.69 18.90
CA THR A 69 4.90 8.54 17.72
C THR A 69 4.96 10.01 18.11
N LYS A 70 5.99 10.72 17.63
CA LYS A 70 6.09 12.18 17.73
C LYS A 70 5.37 12.82 16.55
N SER A 71 4.43 13.73 16.81
CA SER A 71 3.74 14.49 15.77
C SER A 71 3.69 15.98 16.09
N LYS A 72 3.52 16.81 15.06
CA LYS A 72 3.20 18.23 15.25
C LYS A 72 1.69 18.36 15.44
N CYS A 73 1.30 19.07 16.49
CA CYS A 73 -0.09 19.23 16.89
C CYS A 73 -0.34 20.66 17.37
N ARG A 74 -1.62 21.03 17.49
CA ARG A 74 -2.04 22.35 18.02
C ARG A 74 -1.34 23.53 17.33
N CYS A 75 -1.15 23.41 16.02
CA CYS A 75 -0.47 24.41 15.22
C CYS A 75 -1.28 25.70 15.13
N LYS A 76 -0.61 26.85 15.29
CA LYS A 76 -1.18 28.19 15.10
C LYS A 76 -0.36 28.94 14.05
N PHE A 77 -1.06 29.68 13.20
CA PHE A 77 -0.42 30.60 12.28
C PHE A 77 -0.21 31.95 12.98
N GLU A 78 1.03 32.36 13.11
CA GLU A 78 1.41 33.70 13.55
C GLU A 78 1.59 34.57 12.30
N TRP A 79 0.69 35.56 12.15
CA TRP A 79 0.72 36.48 11.01
C TRP A 79 2.05 37.25 10.99
N CYS A 80 2.73 37.26 9.83
CA CYS A 80 4.05 37.86 9.51
C CYS A 80 5.36 37.00 9.55
N CYS A 81 5.45 35.67 9.46
CA CYS A 81 4.73 34.68 8.65
C CYS A 81 5.19 33.27 9.06
N GLN A 82 4.73 32.73 10.19
CA GLN A 82 5.21 31.41 10.65
C GLN A 82 4.09 30.53 11.22
N VAL A 83 4.27 29.22 11.12
CA VAL A 83 3.42 28.23 11.80
C VAL A 83 4.17 27.72 13.02
N VAL A 84 3.61 27.96 14.19
CA VAL A 84 4.15 27.47 15.47
C VAL A 84 3.31 26.29 15.94
N CYS A 85 3.94 25.15 16.17
CA CYS A 85 3.28 23.91 16.61
C CYS A 85 3.95 23.36 17.86
N GLU A 86 3.16 22.68 18.68
CA GLU A 86 3.67 21.85 19.77
C GLU A 86 4.12 20.48 19.24
N THR A 87 4.99 19.79 19.97
CA THR A 87 5.32 18.38 19.71
C THR A 87 4.46 17.52 20.63
N CYS A 88 3.54 16.76 20.06
CA CYS A 88 2.73 15.77 20.78
C CYS A 88 3.39 14.39 20.73
N LEU A 89 3.13 13.59 21.76
CA LEU A 89 3.46 12.18 21.82
C LEU A 89 2.15 11.41 21.84
N ASP A 90 1.98 10.48 20.91
CA ASP A 90 0.80 9.64 20.82
C ASP A 90 1.19 8.16 20.72
N SER A 91 0.35 7.29 21.24
CA SER A 91 0.54 5.84 21.20
C SER A 91 -0.15 5.29 19.96
N THR A 92 0.62 4.94 18.93
CA THR A 92 0.07 4.45 17.67
C THR A 92 0.41 2.97 17.49
N THR A 93 -0.58 2.17 17.10
CA THR A 93 -0.39 0.77 16.73
C THR A 93 0.02 0.66 15.26
N VAL A 94 1.16 0.03 15.00
CA VAL A 94 1.70 -0.22 13.66
C VAL A 94 1.56 -1.69 13.33
N HIS A 95 1.09 -1.99 12.10
CA HIS A 95 0.97 -3.35 11.60
C HIS A 95 1.96 -3.57 10.46
N THR A 96 2.72 -4.68 10.51
CA THR A 96 3.76 -4.98 9.52
C THR A 96 3.64 -6.41 9.00
N CYS A 97 3.61 -6.60 7.68
CA CYS A 97 3.46 -7.91 7.06
C CYS A 97 4.58 -8.89 7.44
N LYS A 98 4.18 -10.14 7.71
CA LYS A 98 5.08 -11.27 7.94
C LYS A 98 5.66 -11.83 6.64
#